data_AF-A0A5P8M2T0-F1
#
_entry.id   AF-A0A5P8M2T0-F1
#
_cell.length_a   1.000
_cell.length_b   1.000
_cell.length_c   1.000
_cell.angle_alpha   90.00
_cell.angle_beta   90.00
_cell.angle_gamma   90.00
#
_symmetry.space_group_name_H-M   'P 1'
#
loop_
_entity.id
_entity.type
_entity.pdbx_description
1 polymer ?
#
loop_
_entity_poly.entity_id
_entity_poly.type
_entity_poly.pdbx_seq_one_letter_code
_entity_poly.pdbx_strand_id
1 'polypeptide(L)'
;MQPYLQGIAQFGLYELNLLATMVRVLPLSSTIGFIQRILLNPEYSYVDTWAEQYIWLIISNSVATAVARGDFASAKQIMGLANWLRIPATDPQTHLYQTFYELCLQYHAGQRHQAQAGIDHLLSGLRLIGDPFFTRLIREGWRLFLTVEEAVA
;
A
#
# COMPACT_ATOMS: atom_id res chain seq x y z
N MET A 1 9.58 -19.88 5.95
CA MET A 1 8.23 -19.28 6.08
C MET A 1 7.71 -19.67 7.45
N GLN A 2 7.22 -18.74 8.28
CA GLN A 2 6.88 -19.05 9.69
C GLN A 2 5.68 -20.03 9.78
N PRO A 3 5.76 -21.10 10.60
CA PRO A 3 4.72 -22.13 10.69
C PRO A 3 3.34 -21.59 11.09
N TYR A 4 3.31 -20.56 11.94
CA TYR A 4 2.07 -19.97 12.45
C TYR A 4 1.20 -19.41 11.33
N LEU A 5 1.76 -18.62 10.42
CA LEU A 5 1.00 -17.95 9.35
C LEU A 5 0.44 -18.93 8.30
N GLN A 6 1.05 -20.11 8.14
CA GLN A 6 0.59 -21.13 7.20
C GLN A 6 -0.67 -21.85 7.69
N GLY A 7 -0.84 -21.99 9.01
CA GLY A 7 -1.98 -22.69 9.63
C GLY A 7 -3.23 -21.82 9.86
N ILE A 8 -3.16 -20.51 9.59
CA ILE A 8 -4.29 -19.61 9.78
C ILE A 8 -5.38 -19.98 8.77
N ALA A 9 -6.52 -20.48 9.22
CA ALA A 9 -7.68 -20.79 8.35
C ALA A 9 -8.60 -19.57 8.17
N GLN A 10 -8.71 -18.73 9.20
CA GLN A 10 -9.51 -17.51 9.24
C GLN A 10 -8.66 -16.37 9.79
N PHE A 11 -8.79 -15.18 9.20
CA PHE A 11 -8.10 -13.99 9.68
C PHE A 11 -9.03 -13.23 10.65
N GLY A 12 -8.65 -13.13 11.92
CA GLY A 12 -9.25 -12.21 12.86
C GLY A 12 -8.47 -10.88 12.91
N LEU A 13 -8.89 -9.95 13.77
CA LEU A 13 -8.17 -8.70 13.99
C LEU A 13 -6.73 -8.92 14.46
N TYR A 14 -6.48 -9.99 15.24
CA TYR A 14 -5.14 -10.34 15.68
C TYR A 14 -4.23 -10.73 14.51
N GLU A 15 -4.69 -11.62 13.63
CA GLU A 15 -3.94 -12.07 12.47
C GLU A 15 -3.69 -10.92 11.48
N LEU A 16 -4.69 -10.04 11.28
CA LEU A 16 -4.54 -8.86 10.43
C LEU A 16 -3.49 -7.88 11.00
N ASN A 17 -3.52 -7.59 12.30
CA ASN A 17 -2.54 -6.72 12.94
C ASN A 17 -1.12 -7.31 12.89
N LEU A 18 -1.00 -8.61 13.15
CA LEU A 18 0.27 -9.34 13.04
C LEU A 18 0.82 -9.23 11.61
N LEU A 19 -0.01 -9.49 10.60
CA LEU A 19 0.39 -9.40 9.22
C LEU A 19 0.80 -7.98 8.83
N ALA A 20 0.03 -6.97 9.23
CA ALA A 20 0.32 -5.55 8.97
C ALA A 20 1.73 -5.14 9.47
N THR A 21 2.15 -5.73 10.59
CA THR A 21 3.47 -5.49 11.20
C THR A 21 4.57 -6.29 10.51
N MET A 22 4.27 -7.51 10.05
CA MET A 22 5.25 -8.45 9.48
C MET A 22 5.50 -8.27 7.98
N VAL A 23 4.62 -7.60 7.24
CA VAL A 23 4.70 -7.43 5.78
C VAL A 23 6.09 -7.02 5.27
N ARG A 24 6.83 -6.19 6.04
CA ARG A 24 8.16 -5.70 5.66
C ARG A 24 9.24 -6.78 5.66
N VAL A 25 9.07 -7.83 6.47
CA VAL A 25 10.06 -8.92 6.64
C VAL A 25 9.66 -10.21 5.93
N LEU A 26 8.41 -10.33 5.49
CA LEU A 26 7.94 -11.48 4.72
C LEU A 26 8.36 -11.39 3.24
N PRO A 27 8.51 -12.55 2.56
CA PRO A 27 8.62 -12.56 1.10
C PRO A 27 7.34 -11.97 0.47
N LEU A 28 7.49 -11.08 -0.52
CA LEU A 28 6.35 -10.43 -1.19
C LEU A 28 5.35 -11.44 -1.77
N SER A 29 5.84 -12.56 -2.30
CA SER A 29 5.00 -13.66 -2.80
C SER A 29 4.10 -14.26 -1.73
N SER A 30 4.60 -14.38 -0.49
CA SER A 30 3.81 -14.86 0.65
C SER A 30 2.77 -13.82 1.05
N THR A 31 3.17 -12.54 1.09
CA THR A 31 2.29 -11.42 1.43
C THR A 31 1.14 -11.28 0.45
N ILE A 32 1.40 -11.37 -0.86
CA ILE A 32 0.36 -11.38 -1.91
C ILE A 32 -0.62 -12.54 -1.68
N GLY A 33 -0.11 -13.75 -1.40
CA GLY A 33 -0.96 -14.90 -1.08
C GLY A 33 -1.85 -14.66 0.15
N PHE A 34 -1.33 -14.01 1.19
CA PHE A 34 -2.14 -13.63 2.36
C PHE A 34 -3.20 -12.59 2.02
N ILE A 35 -2.85 -11.54 1.27
CA ILE A 35 -3.82 -10.53 0.82
C ILE A 35 -4.95 -11.22 0.05
N GLN A 36 -4.64 -12.04 -0.96
CA GLN A 36 -5.66 -12.77 -1.72
C GLN A 36 -6.60 -13.60 -0.84
N ARG A 37 -6.06 -14.31 0.16
CA ARG A 37 -6.88 -15.11 1.08
C ARG A 37 -7.78 -14.25 1.96
N ILE A 38 -7.31 -13.08 2.40
CA ILE A 38 -8.12 -12.10 3.14
C ILE A 38 -9.26 -11.60 2.24
N LEU A 39 -8.97 -11.23 0.99
CA LEU A 39 -9.96 -10.71 0.03
C LEU A 39 -11.04 -11.72 -0.35
N LEU A 40 -10.68 -13.01 -0.42
CA LEU A 40 -11.56 -14.10 -0.81
C LEU A 40 -12.37 -14.67 0.35
N ASN A 41 -12.16 -14.20 1.58
CA ASN A 41 -12.87 -14.72 2.74
C ASN A 41 -14.32 -14.17 2.77
N PRO A 42 -15.34 -15.02 2.56
CA PRO A 42 -16.74 -14.59 2.46
C PRO A 42 -17.33 -14.14 3.79
N GLU A 43 -16.67 -14.44 4.92
CA GLU A 43 -17.13 -14.09 6.26
C GLU A 43 -16.77 -12.66 6.66
N TYR A 44 -15.96 -11.95 5.87
CA TYR A 44 -15.73 -10.53 6.07
C TYR A 44 -16.94 -9.73 5.59
N SER A 45 -17.85 -9.47 6.51
CA SER A 45 -18.77 -8.34 6.43
C SER A 45 -17.94 -7.05 6.58
N TYR A 46 -17.70 -6.33 5.48
CA TYR A 46 -17.04 -5.01 5.40
C TYR A 46 -17.85 -3.89 6.08
N VAL A 47 -18.18 -4.11 7.36
CA VAL A 47 -18.93 -3.22 8.25
C VAL A 47 -18.12 -2.95 9.53
N ASP A 48 -17.04 -3.71 9.76
CA ASP A 48 -16.08 -3.49 10.85
C ASP A 48 -14.91 -2.61 10.38
N THR A 49 -14.94 -1.35 10.78
CA THR A 49 -13.96 -0.32 10.42
C THR A 49 -12.52 -0.68 10.80
N TRP A 50 -12.29 -1.53 11.80
CA TRP A 50 -10.94 -1.91 12.23
C TRP A 50 -10.29 -2.92 11.30
N ALA A 51 -11.07 -3.92 10.84
CA ALA A 51 -10.57 -4.90 9.89
C ALA A 51 -10.15 -4.21 8.57
N GLU A 52 -10.97 -3.27 8.10
CA GLU A 52 -10.69 -2.47 6.91
C GLU A 52 -9.37 -1.69 7.03
N GLN A 53 -9.16 -1.01 8.17
CA GLN A 53 -7.92 -0.27 8.42
C GLN A 53 -6.69 -1.19 8.39
N TYR A 54 -6.76 -2.37 9.00
CA TYR A 54 -5.63 -3.29 8.96
C TYR A 54 -5.37 -3.84 7.56
N ILE A 55 -6.41 -4.14 6.79
CA ILE A 55 -6.29 -4.57 5.39
C ILE A 55 -5.59 -3.48 4.57
N TRP A 56 -6.01 -2.24 4.70
CA TRP A 56 -5.37 -1.11 4.01
C TRP A 56 -3.93 -0.86 4.47
N LEU A 57 -3.64 -1.07 5.75
CA LEU A 57 -2.28 -0.99 6.27
C LEU A 57 -1.38 -2.11 5.71
N ILE A 58 -1.89 -3.34 5.62
CA ILE A 58 -1.19 -4.47 4.99
C ILE A 58 -0.87 -4.12 3.54
N ILE A 59 -1.86 -3.65 2.78
CA ILE A 59 -1.70 -3.28 1.36
C ILE A 59 -0.67 -2.16 1.21
N SER A 60 -0.84 -1.06 1.94
CA SER A 60 0.04 0.10 1.87
C SER A 60 1.49 -0.26 2.22
N ASN A 61 1.69 -1.03 3.29
CA ASN A 61 3.02 -1.51 3.67
C ASN A 61 3.62 -2.48 2.64
N SER A 62 2.78 -3.28 1.97
CA SER A 62 3.23 -4.25 0.97
C SER A 62 3.69 -3.54 -0.30
N VAL A 63 2.92 -2.55 -0.75
CA VAL A 63 3.27 -1.70 -1.90
C VAL A 63 4.53 -0.90 -1.60
N ALA A 64 4.62 -0.29 -0.41
CA ALA A 64 5.82 0.40 0.05
C ALA A 64 7.06 -0.49 -0.01
N THR A 65 6.93 -1.73 0.48
CA THR A 65 8.01 -2.72 0.51
C THR A 65 8.42 -3.13 -0.91
N ALA A 66 7.46 -3.34 -1.81
CA ALA A 66 7.72 -3.70 -3.19
C ALA A 66 8.42 -2.56 -3.95
N VAL A 67 7.91 -1.33 -3.82
CA VAL A 67 8.53 -0.12 -4.40
C VAL A 67 9.93 0.09 -3.88
N ALA A 68 10.17 -0.01 -2.57
CA ALA A 68 11.50 0.16 -1.99
C ALA A 68 12.53 -0.88 -2.45
N ARG A 69 12.07 -2.04 -2.94
CA ARG A 69 12.91 -3.11 -3.50
C ARG A 69 13.04 -3.04 -5.02
N GLY A 70 12.39 -2.07 -5.68
CA GLY A 70 12.32 -1.99 -7.14
C GLY A 70 11.42 -3.05 -7.79
N ASP A 71 10.64 -3.79 -7.00
CA ASP A 71 9.71 -4.83 -7.50
C ASP A 71 8.36 -4.19 -7.88
N PHE A 72 8.36 -3.44 -8.96
CA PHE A 72 7.17 -2.73 -9.44
C PHE A 72 6.08 -3.67 -9.96
N ALA A 73 6.44 -4.88 -10.38
CA ALA A 73 5.48 -5.91 -10.78
C ALA A 73 4.62 -6.35 -9.59
N SER A 74 5.25 -6.70 -8.46
CA SER A 74 4.53 -7.02 -7.22
C SER A 74 3.72 -5.83 -6.71
N ALA A 75 4.30 -4.62 -6.74
CA ALA A 75 3.60 -3.40 -6.30
C ALA A 75 2.30 -3.18 -7.10
N LYS A 76 2.36 -3.33 -8.43
CA LYS A 76 1.20 -3.23 -9.32
C LYS A 76 0.17 -4.34 -9.05
N GLN A 77 0.63 -5.58 -8.81
CA GLN A 77 -0.27 -6.68 -8.47
C GLN A 77 -1.03 -6.41 -7.17
N ILE A 78 -0.34 -5.94 -6.13
CA ILE A 78 -0.94 -5.63 -4.82
C ILE A 78 -1.95 -4.48 -4.95
N MET A 79 -1.59 -3.39 -5.64
CA MET A 79 -2.52 -2.29 -5.92
C MET A 79 -3.72 -2.74 -6.76
N GLY A 80 -3.51 -3.66 -7.71
CA GLY A 80 -4.57 -4.31 -8.45
C GLY A 80 -5.55 -5.03 -7.52
N LEU A 81 -5.05 -5.85 -6.59
CA LEU A 81 -5.87 -6.53 -5.57
C LEU A 81 -6.63 -5.54 -4.69
N ALA A 82 -6.03 -4.40 -4.36
CA ALA A 82 -6.69 -3.36 -3.59
C ALA A 82 -7.91 -2.77 -4.33
N ASN A 83 -7.86 -2.62 -5.65
CA ASN A 83 -9.02 -2.17 -6.44
C ASN A 83 -10.17 -3.19 -6.51
N TRP A 84 -9.90 -4.47 -6.22
CA TRP A 84 -10.94 -5.49 -6.08
C TRP A 84 -11.65 -5.42 -4.74
N LEU A 85 -11.02 -4.80 -3.73
CA LEU A 85 -11.71 -4.48 -2.48
C LEU A 85 -12.79 -3.47 -2.79
N ARG A 86 -14.05 -3.89 -2.63
CA ARG A 86 -15.17 -2.94 -2.50
C ARG A 86 -15.16 -2.23 -1.14
N ILE A 87 -13.98 -2.13 -0.50
CA ILE A 87 -13.78 -1.36 0.73
C ILE A 87 -13.35 0.04 0.30
N PRO A 88 -14.21 1.07 0.46
CA PRO A 88 -13.76 2.43 0.22
C PRO A 88 -12.60 2.76 1.16
N ALA A 89 -11.60 3.50 0.70
CA ALA A 89 -10.62 4.12 1.59
C ALA A 89 -11.34 5.18 2.43
N THR A 90 -11.96 4.74 3.53
CA THR A 90 -12.85 5.58 4.35
C THR A 90 -12.09 6.59 5.18
N ASP A 91 -10.80 6.34 5.47
CA ASP A 91 -9.94 7.27 6.18
C ASP A 91 -9.01 8.07 5.22
N PRO A 92 -8.80 9.38 5.50
CA PRO A 92 -7.97 10.24 4.66
C PRO A 92 -6.52 9.77 4.48
N GLN A 93 -5.97 9.07 5.47
CA GLN A 93 -4.58 8.61 5.45
C GLN A 93 -4.39 7.45 4.46
N THR A 94 -5.31 6.49 4.44
CA THR A 94 -5.33 5.42 3.44
C THR A 94 -5.46 5.99 2.03
N HIS A 95 -6.39 6.93 1.82
CA HIS A 95 -6.56 7.58 0.52
C HIS A 95 -5.29 8.30 0.06
N LEU A 96 -4.60 8.97 0.98
CA LEU A 96 -3.32 9.63 0.72
C LEU A 96 -2.26 8.63 0.25
N TYR A 97 -2.06 7.51 0.97
CA TYR A 97 -1.07 6.51 0.60
C TYR A 97 -1.40 5.83 -0.72
N GLN A 98 -2.67 5.49 -0.94
CA GLN A 98 -3.12 4.91 -2.20
C GLN A 98 -2.79 5.84 -3.37
N THR A 99 -3.22 7.11 -3.27
CA THR A 99 -2.94 8.12 -4.30
C THR A 99 -1.44 8.26 -4.56
N PHE A 100 -0.62 8.32 -3.50
CA PHE A 100 0.83 8.42 -3.63
C PHE A 100 1.44 7.24 -4.38
N TYR A 101 1.08 6.01 -4.05
CA TYR A 101 1.64 4.84 -4.73
C TYR A 101 1.09 4.64 -6.14
N GLU A 102 -0.15 5.06 -6.41
CA GLU A 102 -0.68 5.12 -7.79
C GLU A 102 0.17 6.06 -8.66
N LEU A 103 0.54 7.23 -8.15
CA LEU A 103 1.42 8.17 -8.86
C LEU A 103 2.82 7.57 -9.09
N CYS A 104 3.38 6.86 -8.10
CA CYS A 104 4.65 6.14 -8.28
C CYS A 104 4.57 5.11 -9.42
N LEU A 105 3.51 4.30 -9.45
CA LEU A 105 3.30 3.30 -10.51
C LEU A 105 3.01 3.93 -11.87
N GLN A 106 2.31 5.07 -11.93
CA GLN A 106 2.11 5.83 -13.17
C GLN A 106 3.45 6.36 -13.71
N TYR A 107 4.31 6.88 -12.83
CA TYR A 107 5.65 7.34 -13.21
C TYR A 107 6.47 6.20 -13.82
N HIS A 108 6.52 5.05 -13.12
CA HIS A 108 7.21 3.85 -13.60
C HIS A 108 6.65 3.34 -14.93
N ALA A 109 5.33 3.45 -15.14
CA ALA A 109 4.68 3.11 -16.42
C ALA A 109 4.95 4.10 -17.56
N GLY A 110 5.85 5.08 -17.37
CA GLY A 110 6.26 6.06 -18.38
C GLY A 110 5.46 7.36 -18.37
N GLN A 111 4.43 7.50 -17.52
CA GLN A 111 3.61 8.71 -17.42
C GLN A 111 4.27 9.76 -16.51
N ARG A 112 5.57 10.01 -16.69
CA ARG A 112 6.42 10.77 -15.76
C ARG A 112 5.91 12.18 -15.46
N HIS A 113 5.51 12.92 -16.50
CA HIS A 113 5.01 14.29 -16.34
C HIS A 113 3.69 14.36 -15.58
N GLN A 114 2.75 13.45 -15.89
CA GLN A 114 1.46 13.40 -15.22
C GLN A 114 1.61 13.00 -13.75
N ALA A 115 2.44 11.99 -13.47
CA ALA A 115 2.72 11.55 -12.11
C ALA A 115 3.38 12.67 -11.28
N GLN A 116 4.37 13.36 -11.85
CA GLN A 116 5.02 14.50 -11.17
C GLN A 116 4.02 15.62 -10.86
N ALA A 117 3.17 16.00 -11.82
CA ALA A 117 2.13 17.00 -11.59
C ALA A 117 1.14 16.57 -10.49
N GLY A 118 0.79 15.28 -10.44
CA GLY A 118 -0.05 14.73 -9.38
C GLY A 118 0.61 14.80 -7.99
N ILE A 119 1.91 14.54 -7.88
CA ILE A 119 2.68 14.69 -6.64
C ILE A 119 2.73 16.16 -6.20
N ASP A 120 2.96 17.09 -7.13
CA ASP A 120 3.00 18.53 -6.84
C ASP A 120 1.64 19.04 -6.35
N HIS A 121 0.55 18.55 -6.95
CA HIS A 121 -0.82 18.83 -6.52
C HIS A 121 -1.07 18.27 -5.10
N LEU A 122 -0.67 17.02 -4.85
CA LEU A 122 -0.83 16.38 -3.54
C LEU A 122 -0.08 17.15 -2.44
N LEU A 123 1.18 17.53 -2.70
CA LEU A 123 2.00 18.32 -1.78
C LEU A 123 1.41 19.72 -1.54
N SER A 124 0.80 20.32 -2.56
CA SER A 124 0.15 21.63 -2.41
C SER A 124 -1.10 21.53 -1.54
N GLY A 125 -1.93 20.50 -1.74
CA GLY A 125 -3.09 20.21 -0.88
C GLY A 125 -2.71 20.00 0.58
N LEU A 126 -1.67 19.21 0.86
CA LEU A 126 -1.19 18.96 2.22
C LEU A 126 -0.67 20.23 2.92
N ARG A 127 -0.03 21.14 2.17
CA ARG A 127 0.40 22.45 2.70
C ARG A 127 -0.77 23.34 3.05
N LEU A 128 -1.85 23.32 2.26
CA LEU A 128 -3.05 24.12 2.53
C LEU A 128 -3.77 23.67 3.80
N ILE A 129 -3.81 22.36 4.06
CA ILE A 129 -4.39 21.78 5.29
C ILE A 129 -3.48 22.04 6.50
N GLY A 130 -2.22 22.41 6.26
CA GLY A 130 -1.26 22.71 7.32
C GLY A 130 -0.71 21.46 7.99
N ASP A 131 -0.61 20.33 7.28
CA ASP A 131 -0.05 19.10 7.82
C ASP A 131 1.44 18.95 7.47
N PRO A 132 2.38 19.31 8.39
CA PRO A 132 3.80 19.23 8.12
C PRO A 132 4.31 17.78 8.07
N PHE A 133 3.64 16.86 8.76
CA PHE A 133 4.05 15.46 8.84
C PHE A 133 3.85 14.79 7.48
N PHE A 134 2.63 14.82 6.95
CA PHE A 134 2.34 14.20 5.66
C PHE A 134 3.03 14.92 4.50
N THR A 135 3.17 16.25 4.56
CA THR A 135 3.93 16.99 3.54
C THR A 135 5.38 16.50 3.45
N ARG A 136 6.03 16.28 4.61
CA ARG A 136 7.39 15.75 4.67
C ARG A 136 7.45 14.31 4.20
N LEU A 137 6.51 13.48 4.67
CA LEU A 137 6.42 12.07 4.33
C LEU A 137 6.32 11.84 2.83
N ILE A 138 5.41 12.53 2.15
CA ILE A 138 5.22 12.41 0.69
C ILE A 138 6.45 12.92 -0.06
N ARG A 139 7.05 14.03 0.36
CA ARG A 139 8.23 14.59 -0.31
C ARG A 139 9.43 13.64 -0.21
N GLU A 140 9.72 13.14 0.98
CA GLU A 140 10.83 12.22 1.22
C GLU A 140 10.57 10.87 0.53
N GLY A 141 9.33 10.37 0.61
CA GLY A 141 8.91 9.15 -0.08
C GLY A 141 9.07 9.26 -1.60
N TRP A 142 8.65 10.37 -2.20
CA TRP A 142 8.82 10.60 -3.64
C TRP A 142 10.29 10.61 -4.06
N ARG A 143 11.13 11.31 -3.29
CA ARG A 143 12.58 11.34 -3.55
C ARG A 143 13.18 9.93 -3.48
N LEU A 144 12.83 9.14 -2.46
CA LEU A 144 13.31 7.77 -2.31
C LEU A 144 12.84 6.88 -3.46
N PHE A 145 11.58 7.01 -3.88
CA PHE A 145 11.05 6.31 -5.05
C PHE A 145 11.86 6.62 -6.30
N LEU A 146 12.13 7.90 -6.60
CA LEU A 146 12.91 8.29 -7.78
C LEU A 146 14.33 7.69 -7.75
N THR A 147 14.99 7.66 -6.59
CA THR A 147 16.30 7.01 -6.44
C THR A 147 16.24 5.52 -6.78
N VAL A 148 15.18 4.83 -6.35
CA VAL A 148 15.01 3.40 -6.64
C VAL A 148 14.68 3.20 -8.13
N GLU A 149 13.81 4.02 -8.69
CA GLU A 149 13.45 3.99 -10.12
C GLU A 149 14.68 4.17 -11.00
N GLU A 150 15.55 5.14 -10.69
CA GLU A 150 16.81 5.38 -11.40
C GLU A 150 17.80 4.20 -11.31
N ALA A 151 17.74 3.42 -10.22
CA ALA A 151 18.61 2.26 -10.03
C ALA A 151 18.12 1.00 -10.77
N VAL A 152 16.85 0.97 -11.17
CA VAL A 152 16.20 -0.17 -11.84
C VAL A 152 16.05 0.06 -13.36
N ALA A 153 16.00 1.32 -13.79
CA ALA A 153 15.91 1.74 -15.20
C ALA A 153 17.22 1.51 -15.98
#